data_AF-E9I5S9-F1
#
_entry.id   AF-E9I5S9-F1
#
_cell.length_a   1.000
_cell.length_b   1.000
_cell.length_c   1.000
_cell.angle_alpha   90.00
_cell.angle_beta   90.00
_cell.angle_gamma   90.00
#
_symmetry.space_group_name_H-M   'P 1'
#
loop_
_entity.id
_entity.type
_entity.pdbx_description
1 polymer ?
#
loop_
_entity_poly.entity_id
_entity_poly.type
_entity_poly.pdbx_seq_one_letter_code
_entity_poly.pdbx_strand_id
1 'polypeptide(L)'
;MDALEAARSIRAASYQEPDVDGVTSEDGDQAEAHNEDDDQDEVDDEDNQLAEPRTYQQWLDAVLESKYELEAVPPEILDDAMVDAAIDADVEALDYLPAQWRSPERMAAIVRKSASDAASIPVRCMTTEALALARSLYADDADWHWRDDRNSSKPSEWDKNSLYDVWGCLLDEEDCLKAVKAGVALNNVPDALWTERVERAALEADIYNISYIAKHKITPELARRAVQHSYGKLIESIPRELLTPALCMASVKCNGMSLEFVPEEMRTVEVCIAALQEDRRVFFAVPTALELEVLSKLIEIKTAELQKKNEDELAGEAVDAVPATEWHAYRAWAKLWAKDYQGAIEDARLALQVAPYPQHAHYVMADALRAQGRMEEAALEAATVLSLQDPYEAEFNENTDTSWLQDISKTQFDQMDAAALLQAIGSHPLTLADVPRARIDETLVATALAADPDAIAFVPKRLMNPARYAMALERRTKQLQHVPAPMLSEAACITHVSTYGRLAEVPLPWRTATVCANALLRASYVTDHVPDAVKDETKQLLAKLKLEAGVDEEQEANEVSEPSKTSELMTNALLQTPGRSA
;
A
#
# COMPACT_ATOMS: atom_id res chain seq x y z
N MET A 1 -3.48 9.25 -3.34
CA MET A 1 -2.22 9.12 -2.59
C MET A 1 -2.34 7.90 -1.71
N ASP A 2 -1.38 6.99 -1.84
CA ASP A 2 -1.32 5.79 -1.00
C ASP A 2 -1.16 6.25 0.46
N ALA A 3 -1.88 5.63 1.39
CA ALA A 3 -1.72 5.90 2.83
C ALA A 3 -0.26 5.73 3.27
N LEU A 4 0.48 4.87 2.57
CA LEU A 4 1.90 4.66 2.74
C LEU A 4 2.74 5.87 2.27
N GLU A 5 2.32 6.56 1.22
CA GLU A 5 3.02 7.69 0.60
C GLU A 5 2.85 8.98 1.44
N ALA A 6 1.65 9.18 2.01
CA ALA A 6 1.39 10.22 3.01
C ALA A 6 2.17 9.97 4.32
N ALA A 7 2.21 8.71 4.77
CA ALA A 7 3.02 8.26 5.90
C ALA A 7 4.52 8.55 5.73
N ARG A 8 5.03 8.26 4.52
CA ARG A 8 6.43 8.47 4.12
C ARG A 8 6.79 9.97 4.07
N SER A 9 5.91 10.80 3.52
CA SER A 9 6.12 12.25 3.39
C SER A 9 6.16 12.97 4.74
N ILE A 10 5.22 12.65 5.66
CA ILE A 10 5.19 13.25 7.01
C ILE A 10 6.43 12.87 7.82
N ARG A 11 6.94 11.64 7.63
CA ARG A 11 8.17 11.18 8.30
C ARG A 11 9.39 11.94 7.81
N ALA A 12 9.54 12.11 6.50
CA ALA A 12 10.69 12.77 5.88
C ALA A 12 10.89 14.20 6.41
N ALA A 13 9.79 14.95 6.58
CA ALA A 13 9.80 16.32 7.12
C ALA A 13 10.28 16.41 8.58
N SER A 14 10.21 15.32 9.36
CA SER A 14 10.62 15.31 10.77
C SER A 14 12.12 15.05 10.99
N TYR A 15 12.89 14.72 9.94
CA TYR A 15 14.29 14.27 10.02
C TYR A 15 15.33 15.24 9.46
N GLN A 16 15.00 16.47 9.08
CA GLN A 16 16.03 17.44 8.70
C GLN A 16 16.91 17.76 9.93
N GLU A 17 18.17 17.29 9.91
CA GLU A 17 19.19 17.71 10.86
C GLU A 17 19.51 19.20 10.64
N PRO A 18 19.66 20.01 11.70
CA PRO A 18 20.06 21.40 11.54
C PRO A 18 21.54 21.47 11.14
N ASP A 19 21.80 21.91 9.91
CA ASP A 19 23.15 22.12 9.40
C ASP A 19 23.90 23.20 10.19
N VAL A 20 25.15 22.90 10.53
CA VAL A 20 26.03 23.73 11.35
C VAL A 20 27.03 24.49 10.48
N ASP A 21 26.95 25.82 10.58
CA ASP A 21 27.94 26.88 10.27
C ASP A 21 28.49 27.05 8.84
N GLY A 22 28.36 28.29 8.37
CA GLY A 22 28.71 28.73 7.02
C GLY A 22 30.17 29.11 6.78
N VAL A 23 30.48 29.40 5.51
CA VAL A 23 31.55 30.31 5.09
C VAL A 23 31.10 31.07 3.84
N THR A 24 31.27 32.39 3.91
CA THR A 24 31.08 33.39 2.87
C THR A 24 32.06 33.28 1.71
N SER A 25 31.62 33.53 0.47
CA SER A 25 32.33 34.41 -0.47
C SER A 25 31.47 34.77 -1.70
N GLU A 26 31.45 36.07 -1.99
CA GLU A 26 30.86 36.74 -3.16
C GLU A 26 31.67 36.54 -4.46
N ASP A 27 31.10 37.08 -5.54
CA ASP A 27 31.57 37.25 -6.94
C ASP A 27 31.23 36.08 -7.88
N GLY A 28 30.38 36.18 -8.92
CA GLY A 28 29.93 37.31 -9.73
C GLY A 28 30.45 37.15 -11.16
N ASP A 29 29.63 36.69 -12.12
CA ASP A 29 29.44 37.34 -13.43
C ASP A 29 28.47 36.59 -14.36
N GLN A 30 27.87 37.37 -15.26
CA GLN A 30 26.72 37.13 -16.13
C GLN A 30 27.03 36.31 -17.42
N ALA A 31 26.03 35.61 -17.98
CA ALA A 31 25.46 35.88 -19.33
C ALA A 31 24.76 34.66 -20.00
N GLU A 32 23.44 34.78 -20.12
CA GLU A 32 22.53 34.53 -21.27
C GLU A 32 22.57 33.25 -22.17
N ALA A 33 21.38 32.63 -22.21
CA ALA A 33 20.59 32.17 -23.39
C ALA A 33 20.82 30.77 -24.00
N HIS A 34 19.95 29.80 -23.66
CA HIS A 34 18.79 29.37 -24.47
C HIS A 34 18.24 28.03 -23.92
N ASN A 35 17.02 28.05 -23.37
CA ASN A 35 16.27 26.86 -22.93
C ASN A 35 15.24 26.46 -24.00
N GLU A 36 15.24 25.18 -24.38
CA GLU A 36 14.13 24.44 -24.98
C GLU A 36 13.70 23.39 -23.94
N ASP A 37 12.39 23.36 -23.66
CA ASP A 37 11.52 22.25 -23.26
C ASP A 37 12.03 21.17 -22.27
N ASP A 38 11.50 21.18 -21.05
CA ASP A 38 10.73 20.05 -20.48
C ASP A 38 10.13 20.47 -19.12
N ASP A 39 8.81 20.65 -19.09
CA ASP A 39 8.02 20.91 -17.88
C ASP A 39 7.90 19.61 -17.06
N GLN A 40 8.62 19.56 -15.93
CA GLN A 40 8.30 18.70 -14.79
C GLN A 40 8.38 19.57 -13.54
N ASP A 41 7.21 19.94 -13.00
CA ASP A 41 7.07 20.69 -11.76
C ASP A 41 7.59 19.85 -10.59
N GLU A 42 8.84 20.11 -10.20
CA GLU A 42 9.38 19.84 -8.87
C GLU A 42 8.69 20.77 -7.87
N VAL A 43 7.99 20.20 -6.89
CA VAL A 43 7.46 20.96 -5.75
C VAL A 43 8.50 20.85 -4.64
N ASP A 44 9.34 21.88 -4.54
CA ASP A 44 10.19 22.15 -3.38
C ASP A 44 9.30 22.57 -2.20
N ASP A 45 9.20 21.74 -1.16
CA ASP A 45 8.68 22.14 0.16
C ASP A 45 9.84 22.14 1.16
N GLU A 46 10.61 23.24 1.16
CA GLU A 46 11.41 23.67 2.30
C GLU A 46 10.49 24.16 3.42
N ASP A 47 10.76 23.70 4.64
CA ASP A 47 10.37 24.29 5.92
C ASP A 47 8.89 24.65 6.16
N ASN A 48 8.37 24.14 7.28
CA ASN A 48 7.22 24.70 8.00
C ASN A 48 7.55 26.09 8.59
N GLN A 49 7.93 27.04 7.73
CA GLN A 49 7.46 28.40 7.86
C GLN A 49 5.98 28.33 7.50
N LEU A 50 5.10 28.88 8.34
CA LEU A 50 3.72 29.16 7.93
C LEU A 50 3.79 29.82 6.55
N ALA A 51 3.48 29.08 5.48
CA ALA A 51 3.53 29.60 4.12
C ALA A 51 2.80 30.92 4.14
N GLU A 52 3.49 32.00 3.76
CA GLU A 52 2.90 33.34 3.84
C GLU A 52 1.54 33.26 3.13
N PRO A 53 0.45 33.70 3.78
CA PRO A 53 -0.87 33.51 3.23
C PRO A 53 -0.90 34.12 1.83
N ARG A 54 -1.24 33.29 0.82
CA ARG A 54 -1.33 33.70 -0.58
C ARG A 54 -2.01 35.06 -0.65
N THR A 55 -1.37 35.99 -1.35
CA THR A 55 -1.95 37.31 -1.61
C THR A 55 -3.22 37.17 -2.44
N TYR A 56 -4.08 38.20 -2.43
CA TYR A 56 -5.30 38.21 -3.26
C TYR A 56 -4.99 37.93 -4.74
N GLN A 57 -3.89 38.48 -5.27
CA GLN A 57 -3.51 38.26 -6.66
C GLN A 57 -3.10 36.81 -6.93
N GLN A 58 -2.34 36.18 -6.03
CA GLN A 58 -1.97 34.77 -6.17
C GLN A 58 -3.20 33.86 -6.11
N TRP A 59 -4.19 34.17 -5.27
CA TRP A 59 -5.46 33.45 -5.26
C TRP A 59 -6.25 33.65 -6.55
N LEU A 60 -6.30 34.87 -7.07
CA LEU A 60 -6.97 35.18 -8.33
C LEU A 60 -6.33 34.42 -9.50
N ASP A 61 -5.00 34.45 -9.59
CA ASP A 61 -4.25 33.75 -10.63
C ASP A 61 -4.49 32.23 -10.55
N ALA A 62 -4.40 31.64 -9.35
CA ALA A 62 -4.66 30.21 -9.14
C ALA A 62 -6.10 29.79 -9.53
N VAL A 63 -7.10 30.59 -9.18
CA VAL A 63 -8.50 30.34 -9.55
C VAL A 63 -8.76 30.47 -11.05
N LEU A 64 -8.06 31.38 -11.72
CA LEU A 64 -8.13 31.54 -13.18
C LEU A 64 -7.46 30.39 -13.92
N GLU A 65 -6.41 29.79 -13.34
CA GLU A 65 -5.77 28.58 -13.85
C GLU A 65 -6.62 27.33 -13.60
N SER A 66 -7.26 27.23 -12.43
CA SER A 66 -7.99 26.04 -12.01
C SER A 66 -9.20 26.37 -11.12
N LYS A 67 -10.41 26.03 -11.61
CA LYS A 67 -11.66 26.17 -10.84
C LYS A 67 -11.67 25.40 -9.52
N TYR A 68 -10.84 24.37 -9.36
CA TYR A 68 -10.77 23.57 -8.14
C TYR A 68 -10.18 24.35 -6.96
N GLU A 69 -9.41 25.41 -7.23
CA GLU A 69 -8.81 26.26 -6.19
C GLU A 69 -9.87 27.06 -5.41
N LEU A 70 -11.08 27.24 -5.97
CA LEU A 70 -12.17 27.98 -5.34
C LEU A 70 -12.60 27.42 -3.98
N GLU A 71 -12.50 26.10 -3.77
CA GLU A 71 -12.84 25.48 -2.47
C GLU A 71 -11.84 25.84 -1.37
N ALA A 72 -10.59 26.17 -1.76
CA ALA A 72 -9.52 26.53 -0.84
C ALA A 72 -9.44 28.03 -0.53
N VAL A 73 -10.12 28.87 -1.32
CA VAL A 73 -10.13 30.33 -1.13
C VAL A 73 -10.80 30.67 0.21
N PRO A 74 -10.12 31.44 1.10
CA PRO A 74 -10.74 31.90 2.34
C PRO A 74 -12.01 32.73 2.07
N PRO A 75 -13.12 32.47 2.77
CA PRO A 75 -14.39 33.15 2.53
C PRO A 75 -14.32 34.66 2.81
N GLU A 76 -13.32 35.13 3.57
CA GLU A 76 -13.09 36.54 3.85
C GLU A 76 -12.52 37.34 2.67
N ILE A 77 -11.85 36.67 1.72
CA ILE A 77 -11.25 37.32 0.55
C ILE A 77 -12.00 37.05 -0.75
N LEU A 78 -12.89 36.05 -0.76
CA LEU A 78 -13.74 35.75 -1.91
C LEU A 78 -14.77 36.88 -2.09
N ASP A 79 -14.61 37.66 -3.16
CA ASP A 79 -15.46 38.80 -3.50
C ASP A 79 -16.09 38.67 -4.90
N ASP A 80 -16.99 39.58 -5.25
CA ASP A 80 -17.68 39.55 -6.55
C ASP A 80 -16.70 39.53 -7.73
N ALA A 81 -15.57 40.24 -7.63
CA ALA A 81 -14.60 40.35 -8.71
C ALA A 81 -13.88 39.02 -8.98
N MET A 82 -13.43 38.33 -7.94
CA MET A 82 -12.80 37.01 -8.08
C MET A 82 -13.80 35.97 -8.59
N VAL A 83 -15.04 36.01 -8.09
CA VAL A 83 -16.10 35.09 -8.52
C VAL A 83 -16.48 35.34 -9.99
N ASP A 84 -16.65 36.60 -10.41
CA ASP A 84 -16.91 36.96 -11.80
C ASP A 84 -15.76 36.53 -12.71
N ALA A 85 -14.51 36.78 -12.30
CA ALA A 85 -13.32 36.39 -13.06
C ALA A 85 -13.22 34.86 -13.22
N ALA A 86 -13.50 34.09 -12.17
CA ALA A 86 -13.53 32.63 -12.22
C ALA A 86 -14.57 32.10 -13.22
N ILE A 87 -15.80 32.65 -13.16
CA ILE A 87 -16.90 32.28 -14.06
C ILE A 87 -16.61 32.70 -15.50
N ASP A 88 -15.95 33.84 -15.70
CA ASP A 88 -15.53 34.33 -17.01
C ASP A 88 -14.47 33.43 -17.65
N ALA A 89 -13.58 32.83 -16.84
CA ALA A 89 -12.59 31.86 -17.29
C ALA A 89 -13.22 30.48 -17.57
N ASP A 90 -14.07 29.98 -16.67
CA ASP A 90 -14.81 28.74 -16.82
C ASP A 90 -16.16 28.80 -16.08
N VAL A 91 -17.27 28.73 -16.83
CA VAL A 91 -18.63 28.77 -16.27
C VAL A 91 -18.88 27.61 -15.28
N GLU A 92 -18.19 26.48 -15.42
CA GLU A 92 -18.30 25.36 -14.48
C GLU A 92 -17.75 25.70 -13.08
N ALA A 93 -17.03 26.81 -12.91
CA ALA A 93 -16.66 27.34 -11.59
C ALA A 93 -17.86 27.51 -10.63
N LEU A 94 -19.07 27.69 -11.18
CA LEU A 94 -20.31 27.71 -10.41
C LEU A 94 -20.50 26.47 -9.52
N ASP A 95 -19.96 25.32 -9.91
CA ASP A 95 -20.06 24.08 -9.13
C ASP A 95 -19.15 24.06 -7.89
N TYR A 96 -18.29 25.04 -7.69
CA TYR A 96 -17.41 25.14 -6.52
C TYR A 96 -17.77 26.33 -5.64
N LEU A 97 -18.72 27.16 -6.09
CA LEU A 97 -19.12 28.38 -5.40
C LEU A 97 -20.22 28.13 -4.36
N PRO A 98 -20.13 28.74 -3.16
CA PRO A 98 -21.22 28.75 -2.20
C PRO A 98 -22.53 29.30 -2.80
N ALA A 99 -23.68 28.82 -2.30
CA ALA A 99 -25.00 29.16 -2.85
C ALA A 99 -25.28 30.67 -2.94
N GLN A 100 -24.72 31.47 -2.02
CA GLN A 100 -24.88 32.92 -2.01
C GLN A 100 -24.32 33.62 -3.27
N TRP A 101 -23.36 32.98 -3.95
CA TRP A 101 -22.72 33.50 -5.17
C TRP A 101 -23.43 33.04 -6.45
N ARG A 102 -24.42 32.15 -6.34
CA ARG A 102 -25.15 31.57 -7.47
C ARG A 102 -26.52 32.25 -7.68
N SER A 103 -26.52 33.57 -7.80
CA SER A 103 -27.76 34.34 -7.91
C SER A 103 -28.45 34.19 -9.29
N PRO A 104 -29.78 34.33 -9.36
CA PRO A 104 -30.51 34.32 -10.63
C PRO A 104 -30.04 35.40 -11.61
N GLU A 105 -29.64 36.57 -11.11
CA GLU A 105 -29.11 37.67 -11.93
C GLU A 105 -27.79 37.29 -12.59
N ARG A 106 -26.92 36.61 -11.84
CA ARG A 106 -25.64 36.10 -12.35
C ARG A 106 -25.86 35.04 -13.43
N MET A 107 -26.80 34.11 -13.22
CA MET A 107 -27.17 33.12 -14.24
C MET A 107 -27.70 33.79 -15.51
N ALA A 108 -28.56 34.80 -15.36
CA ALA A 108 -29.09 35.55 -16.48
C ALA A 108 -28.00 36.40 -17.20
N ALA A 109 -26.94 36.83 -16.50
CA ALA A 109 -25.81 37.51 -17.11
C ALA A 109 -24.98 36.55 -17.98
N ILE A 110 -24.69 35.34 -17.48
CA ILE A 110 -23.99 34.29 -18.23
C ILE A 110 -24.77 33.92 -19.49
N VAL A 111 -26.08 33.70 -19.36
CA VAL A 111 -26.96 33.39 -20.50
C VAL A 111 -26.96 34.49 -21.57
N ARG A 112 -26.66 35.75 -21.25
CA ARG A 112 -26.63 36.82 -22.27
C ARG A 112 -25.31 36.88 -23.04
N LYS A 113 -24.26 36.19 -22.59
CA LYS A 113 -22.94 36.21 -23.24
C LYS A 113 -22.94 35.39 -24.52
N SER A 114 -23.28 34.10 -24.43
CA SER A 114 -23.33 33.20 -25.57
C SER A 114 -24.16 31.94 -25.30
N ALA A 115 -24.54 31.23 -26.36
CA ALA A 115 -25.20 29.93 -26.28
C ALA A 115 -24.30 28.87 -25.61
N SER A 116 -23.00 28.91 -25.89
CA SER A 116 -21.99 28.04 -25.28
C SER A 116 -21.92 28.28 -23.76
N ASP A 117 -21.82 29.53 -23.31
CA ASP A 117 -21.78 29.84 -21.88
C ASP A 117 -23.07 29.42 -21.17
N ALA A 118 -24.23 29.63 -21.82
CA ALA A 118 -25.51 29.18 -21.30
C ALA A 118 -25.57 27.64 -21.15
N ALA A 119 -25.03 26.90 -22.12
CA ALA A 119 -24.96 25.44 -22.11
C ALA A 119 -23.98 24.88 -21.05
N SER A 120 -22.93 25.64 -20.73
CA SER A 120 -21.93 25.29 -19.71
C SER A 120 -22.37 25.57 -18.28
N ILE A 121 -23.51 26.27 -18.07
CA ILE A 121 -24.06 26.44 -16.72
C ILE A 121 -24.30 25.05 -16.10
N PRO A 122 -23.73 24.75 -14.92
CA PRO A 122 -23.95 23.47 -14.28
C PRO A 122 -25.42 23.22 -13.99
N VAL A 123 -25.85 21.98 -14.15
CA VAL A 123 -27.28 21.65 -14.19
C VAL A 123 -28.01 22.04 -12.91
N ARG A 124 -27.37 21.88 -11.75
CA ARG A 124 -27.91 22.25 -10.43
C ARG A 124 -28.05 23.76 -10.21
N CYS A 125 -27.33 24.57 -10.99
CA CYS A 125 -27.30 26.03 -10.90
C CYS A 125 -28.30 26.70 -11.85
N MET A 126 -28.79 25.98 -12.87
CA MET A 126 -29.75 26.52 -13.84
C MET A 126 -31.08 26.91 -13.17
N THR A 127 -31.41 28.20 -13.23
CA THR A 127 -32.69 28.74 -12.71
C THR A 127 -33.78 28.74 -13.77
N THR A 128 -35.04 28.81 -13.34
CA THR A 128 -36.21 28.86 -14.22
C THR A 128 -36.14 30.05 -15.17
N GLU A 129 -35.74 31.21 -14.66
CA GLU A 129 -35.62 32.46 -15.41
C GLU A 129 -34.47 32.40 -16.42
N ALA A 130 -33.31 31.84 -16.03
CA ALA A 130 -32.17 31.68 -16.92
C ALA A 130 -32.47 30.69 -18.04
N LEU A 131 -33.12 29.56 -17.73
CA LEU A 131 -33.52 28.57 -18.72
C LEU A 131 -34.54 29.14 -19.72
N ALA A 132 -35.53 29.89 -19.22
CA ALA A 132 -36.51 30.57 -20.08
C ALA A 132 -35.84 31.62 -20.98
N LEU A 133 -34.88 32.38 -20.43
CA LEU A 133 -34.11 33.36 -21.19
C LEU A 133 -33.26 32.70 -22.28
N ALA A 134 -32.53 31.63 -21.95
CA ALA A 134 -31.68 30.91 -22.90
C ALA A 134 -32.50 30.31 -24.05
N ARG A 135 -33.64 29.67 -23.74
CA ARG A 135 -34.60 29.18 -24.74
C ARG A 135 -35.16 30.28 -25.64
N SER A 136 -35.26 31.52 -25.14
CA SER A 136 -35.74 32.64 -25.95
C SER A 136 -34.67 33.24 -26.87
N LEU A 137 -33.40 33.20 -26.45
CA LEU A 137 -32.27 33.79 -27.17
C LEU A 137 -31.65 32.83 -28.18
N TYR A 138 -31.62 31.54 -27.87
CA TYR A 138 -30.83 30.53 -28.57
C TYR A 138 -31.70 29.41 -29.16
N ALA A 139 -32.95 29.73 -29.51
CA ALA A 139 -33.95 28.80 -30.03
C ALA A 139 -33.60 28.12 -31.38
N ASP A 140 -32.53 28.56 -32.06
CA ASP A 140 -32.03 27.99 -33.31
C ASP A 140 -30.53 27.60 -33.21
N ASP A 141 -29.93 27.67 -32.02
CA ASP A 141 -28.49 27.43 -31.80
C ASP A 141 -28.24 25.95 -31.48
N ALA A 142 -27.33 25.31 -32.24
CA ALA A 142 -27.09 23.88 -32.14
C ALA A 142 -26.44 23.46 -30.80
N ASP A 143 -25.55 24.30 -30.26
CA ASP A 143 -24.81 24.00 -29.03
C ASP A 143 -25.75 24.08 -27.82
N TRP A 144 -26.63 25.09 -27.80
CA TRP A 144 -27.70 25.18 -26.81
C TRP A 144 -28.72 24.05 -26.95
N HIS A 145 -29.14 23.74 -28.19
CA HIS A 145 -30.21 22.77 -28.43
C HIS A 145 -29.91 21.37 -27.93
N TRP A 146 -28.71 20.86 -28.20
CA TRP A 146 -28.29 19.59 -27.62
C TRP A 146 -28.49 19.71 -26.12
N ARG A 147 -27.76 20.64 -25.47
CA ARG A 147 -27.68 20.74 -24.00
C ARG A 147 -29.04 20.80 -23.35
N ASP A 148 -29.93 21.62 -23.87
CA ASP A 148 -31.29 21.75 -23.36
C ASP A 148 -32.10 20.46 -23.55
N ASP A 149 -32.03 19.78 -24.71
CA ASP A 149 -32.76 18.54 -24.97
C ASP A 149 -32.38 17.42 -23.99
N ARG A 150 -31.06 17.21 -23.79
CA ARG A 150 -30.56 16.19 -22.83
C ARG A 150 -31.05 16.48 -21.42
N ASN A 151 -31.03 17.74 -21.00
CA ASN A 151 -31.27 18.13 -19.61
C ASN A 151 -32.73 18.50 -19.29
N SER A 152 -33.62 18.46 -20.29
CA SER A 152 -35.03 18.82 -20.14
C SER A 152 -35.93 17.69 -19.63
N SER A 153 -35.43 16.44 -19.65
CA SER A 153 -36.23 15.26 -19.32
C SER A 153 -35.80 14.66 -17.99
N LYS A 154 -36.78 14.36 -17.14
CA LYS A 154 -36.54 13.63 -15.88
C LYS A 154 -36.29 12.14 -16.17
N PRO A 155 -35.39 11.47 -15.44
CA PRO A 155 -35.19 10.04 -15.59
C PRO A 155 -36.41 9.26 -15.07
N SER A 156 -36.70 8.12 -15.68
CA SER A 156 -37.78 7.22 -15.25
C SER A 156 -37.40 6.37 -14.04
N GLU A 157 -36.10 6.08 -13.90
CA GLU A 157 -35.50 5.35 -12.78
C GLU A 157 -34.42 6.21 -12.15
N TRP A 158 -34.28 6.13 -10.82
CA TRP A 158 -33.32 6.95 -10.07
C TRP A 158 -32.14 6.08 -9.63
N ASP A 159 -30.94 6.61 -9.82
CA ASP A 159 -29.66 6.06 -9.42
C ASP A 159 -28.72 7.20 -8.96
N LYS A 160 -27.51 6.84 -8.53
CA LYS A 160 -26.48 7.79 -8.06
C LYS A 160 -26.07 8.86 -9.09
N ASN A 161 -26.39 8.69 -10.37
CA ASN A 161 -26.02 9.59 -11.47
C ASN A 161 -27.20 10.43 -11.99
N SER A 162 -28.39 10.24 -11.43
CA SER A 162 -29.64 10.76 -12.01
C SER A 162 -29.78 12.29 -12.03
N LEU A 163 -28.94 13.03 -11.28
CA LEU A 163 -28.95 14.50 -11.27
C LEU A 163 -27.88 15.14 -12.18
N TYR A 164 -27.03 14.37 -12.87
CA TYR A 164 -26.01 14.96 -13.76
C TYR A 164 -26.59 15.57 -15.05
N ASP A 165 -27.74 15.05 -15.50
CA ASP A 165 -28.32 15.36 -16.80
C ASP A 165 -29.76 15.86 -16.70
N VAL A 166 -30.07 16.65 -15.66
CA VAL A 166 -31.39 17.28 -15.51
C VAL A 166 -31.23 18.68 -14.99
N TRP A 167 -31.84 19.66 -15.66
CA TRP A 167 -31.85 21.04 -15.17
C TRP A 167 -32.48 21.11 -13.79
N GLY A 168 -31.73 21.67 -12.84
CA GLY A 168 -32.10 21.74 -11.43
C GLY A 168 -33.44 22.45 -11.20
N CYS A 169 -33.73 23.48 -11.99
CA CYS A 169 -35.02 24.19 -11.96
C CYS A 169 -36.23 23.36 -12.41
N LEU A 170 -36.04 22.21 -13.07
CA LEU A 170 -37.12 21.30 -13.46
C LEU A 170 -37.46 20.28 -12.37
N LEU A 171 -36.59 20.14 -11.37
CA LEU A 171 -36.77 19.23 -10.26
C LEU A 171 -37.70 19.83 -9.20
N ASP A 172 -38.38 18.95 -8.48
CA ASP A 172 -39.10 19.29 -7.26
C ASP A 172 -38.52 18.55 -6.04
N GLU A 173 -39.07 18.82 -4.86
CA GLU A 173 -38.60 18.19 -3.62
C GLU A 173 -38.77 16.66 -3.65
N GLU A 174 -39.84 16.14 -4.24
CA GLU A 174 -40.10 14.69 -4.27
C GLU A 174 -39.16 13.96 -5.23
N ASP A 175 -38.74 14.61 -6.31
CA ASP A 175 -37.69 14.12 -7.20
C ASP A 175 -36.33 14.06 -6.49
N CYS A 176 -35.96 15.12 -5.76
CA CYS A 176 -34.73 15.12 -4.96
C CYS A 176 -34.74 14.04 -3.87
N LEU A 177 -35.89 13.80 -3.23
CA LEU A 177 -36.05 12.72 -2.25
C LEU A 177 -35.85 11.34 -2.87
N LYS A 178 -36.27 11.10 -4.11
CA LYS A 178 -36.00 9.84 -4.82
C LYS A 178 -34.52 9.73 -5.17
N ALA A 179 -33.93 10.81 -5.68
CA ALA A 179 -32.53 10.88 -6.08
C ALA A 179 -31.58 10.55 -4.93
N VAL A 180 -31.72 11.23 -3.78
CA VAL A 180 -30.82 11.00 -2.63
C VAL A 180 -30.98 9.60 -2.04
N LYS A 181 -32.21 9.06 -2.01
CA LYS A 181 -32.45 7.65 -1.62
C LYS A 181 -31.85 6.63 -2.58
N ALA A 182 -31.66 7.02 -3.84
CA ALA A 182 -30.99 6.22 -4.86
C ALA A 182 -29.46 6.39 -4.86
N GLY A 183 -28.90 7.15 -3.90
CA GLY A 183 -27.46 7.32 -3.71
C GLY A 183 -26.88 8.57 -4.36
N VAL A 184 -27.71 9.55 -4.78
CA VAL A 184 -27.19 10.85 -5.20
C VAL A 184 -26.68 11.63 -3.98
N ALA A 185 -25.47 12.18 -4.09
CA ALA A 185 -24.87 13.03 -3.07
C ALA A 185 -25.62 14.36 -2.93
N LEU A 186 -25.69 14.87 -1.70
CA LEU A 186 -26.43 16.09 -1.36
C LEU A 186 -25.89 17.31 -2.11
N ASN A 187 -24.58 17.41 -2.36
CA ASN A 187 -23.98 18.51 -3.15
C ASN A 187 -24.45 18.58 -4.61
N ASN A 188 -24.98 17.50 -5.17
CA ASN A 188 -25.54 17.49 -6.53
C ASN A 188 -27.02 17.94 -6.57
N VAL A 189 -27.66 18.12 -5.41
CA VAL A 189 -29.03 18.63 -5.33
C VAL A 189 -29.03 20.14 -5.56
N PRO A 190 -29.99 20.70 -6.33
CA PRO A 190 -30.11 22.14 -6.51
C PRO A 190 -30.28 22.88 -5.17
N ASP A 191 -29.61 24.01 -5.00
CA ASP A 191 -29.59 24.76 -3.72
C ASP A 191 -31.00 25.10 -3.21
N ALA A 192 -31.91 25.46 -4.13
CA ALA A 192 -33.29 25.79 -3.79
C ALA A 192 -34.08 24.61 -3.17
N LEU A 193 -33.60 23.38 -3.36
CA LEU A 193 -34.20 22.13 -2.91
C LEU A 193 -33.42 21.47 -1.76
N TRP A 194 -32.43 22.15 -1.18
CA TRP A 194 -31.81 21.79 0.11
C TRP A 194 -32.75 22.05 1.29
N THR A 195 -33.85 21.32 1.33
CA THR A 195 -34.79 21.34 2.46
C THR A 195 -34.30 20.43 3.58
N GLU A 196 -34.80 20.64 4.81
CA GLU A 196 -34.53 19.75 5.94
C GLU A 196 -34.98 18.30 5.66
N ARG A 197 -36.03 18.11 4.85
CA ARG A 197 -36.50 16.79 4.44
C ARG A 197 -35.49 16.09 3.52
N VAL A 198 -34.96 16.79 2.52
CA VAL A 198 -33.98 16.25 1.58
C VAL A 198 -32.65 15.99 2.28
N GLU A 199 -32.17 16.93 3.10
CA GLU A 199 -30.95 16.79 3.89
C GLU A 199 -31.03 15.54 4.79
N ARG A 200 -32.13 15.38 5.54
CA ARG A 200 -32.34 14.20 6.39
C ARG A 200 -32.38 12.91 5.57
N ALA A 201 -33.09 12.89 4.45
CA ALA A 201 -33.16 11.71 3.59
C ALA A 201 -31.79 11.34 3.01
N ALA A 202 -30.97 12.32 2.66
CA ALA A 202 -29.60 12.09 2.18
C ALA A 202 -28.71 11.49 3.30
N LEU A 203 -28.77 12.04 4.52
CA LEU A 203 -28.04 11.51 5.68
C LEU A 203 -28.53 10.13 6.14
N GLU A 204 -29.79 9.79 5.92
CA GLU A 204 -30.36 8.46 6.17
C GLU A 204 -29.89 7.44 5.13
N ALA A 205 -29.81 7.83 3.86
CA ALA A 205 -29.36 6.97 2.77
C ALA A 205 -27.85 6.74 2.80
N ASP A 206 -27.06 7.80 3.02
CA ASP A 206 -25.61 7.75 3.10
C ASP A 206 -25.09 8.83 4.07
N ILE A 207 -24.45 8.39 5.16
CA ILE A 207 -23.91 9.28 6.18
C ILE A 207 -22.75 10.13 5.66
N TYR A 208 -22.13 9.79 4.53
CA TYR A 208 -21.10 10.60 3.88
C TYR A 208 -21.58 12.04 3.61
N ASN A 209 -22.89 12.24 3.42
CA ASN A 209 -23.49 13.56 3.25
C ASN A 209 -23.28 14.51 4.44
N ILE A 210 -22.80 14.03 5.59
CA ILE A 210 -22.37 14.86 6.72
C ILE A 210 -21.29 15.87 6.32
N SER A 211 -20.50 15.57 5.28
CA SER A 211 -19.46 16.47 4.76
C SER A 211 -20.02 17.71 4.06
N TYR A 212 -21.28 17.68 3.62
CA TYR A 212 -21.91 18.78 2.88
C TYR A 212 -22.81 19.68 3.73
N ILE A 213 -23.15 19.26 4.96
CA ILE A 213 -24.03 20.04 5.83
C ILE A 213 -23.23 21.05 6.67
N ALA A 214 -23.89 22.13 7.07
CA ALA A 214 -23.27 23.13 7.93
C ALA A 214 -22.84 22.51 9.26
N LYS A 215 -21.62 22.83 9.72
CA LYS A 215 -21.01 22.25 10.93
C LYS A 215 -21.88 22.33 12.19
N HIS A 216 -22.61 23.44 12.37
CA HIS A 216 -23.51 23.64 13.51
C HIS A 216 -24.76 22.73 13.51
N LYS A 217 -25.08 22.09 12.37
CA LYS A 217 -26.17 21.10 12.27
C LYS A 217 -25.73 19.69 12.65
N ILE A 218 -24.42 19.44 12.75
CA ILE A 218 -23.91 18.13 13.14
C ILE A 218 -24.25 17.90 14.61
N THR A 219 -25.01 16.84 14.88
CA THR A 219 -25.43 16.47 16.24
C THR A 219 -24.50 15.38 16.79
N PRO A 220 -24.48 15.15 18.12
CA PRO A 220 -23.75 14.03 18.70
C PRO A 220 -24.14 12.67 18.10
N GLU A 221 -25.40 12.50 17.70
CA GLU A 221 -25.89 11.27 17.07
C GLU A 221 -25.34 11.09 15.65
N LEU A 222 -25.33 12.16 14.84
CA LEU A 222 -24.71 12.14 13.52
C LEU A 222 -23.21 11.87 13.60
N ALA A 223 -22.52 12.52 14.55
CA ALA A 223 -21.11 12.28 14.82
C ALA A 223 -20.85 10.80 15.14
N ARG A 224 -21.69 10.19 15.98
CA ARG A 224 -21.56 8.77 16.36
C ARG A 224 -21.78 7.82 15.18
N ARG A 225 -22.75 8.12 14.32
CA ARG A 225 -22.98 7.37 13.08
C ARG A 225 -21.82 7.52 12.09
N ALA A 226 -21.26 8.73 11.97
CA ALA A 226 -20.16 9.02 11.07
C ALA A 226 -18.90 8.21 11.41
N VAL A 227 -18.53 8.11 12.69
CA VAL A 227 -17.34 7.34 13.11
C VAL A 227 -17.53 5.82 13.08
N GLN A 228 -18.75 5.34 12.89
CA GLN A 228 -19.06 3.92 12.70
C GLN A 228 -19.12 3.54 11.22
N HIS A 229 -18.92 4.50 10.33
CA HIS A 229 -18.88 4.26 8.90
C HIS A 229 -17.52 3.68 8.51
N SER A 230 -17.51 2.80 7.51
CA SER A 230 -16.28 2.17 7.02
C SER A 230 -15.29 3.20 6.44
N TYR A 231 -15.77 4.35 5.99
CA TYR A 231 -14.94 5.47 5.54
C TYR A 231 -14.43 6.27 6.73
N GLY A 232 -13.22 5.96 7.20
CA GLY A 232 -12.62 6.52 8.43
C GLY A 232 -12.35 8.03 8.41
N LYS A 233 -12.35 8.67 7.23
CA LYS A 233 -12.10 10.12 7.10
C LYS A 233 -13.28 10.99 7.58
N LEU A 234 -14.48 10.43 7.79
CA LEU A 234 -15.65 11.23 8.20
C LEU A 234 -15.51 11.90 9.57
N ILE A 235 -14.57 11.47 10.41
CA ILE A 235 -14.28 12.16 11.69
C ILE A 235 -13.78 13.60 11.48
N GLU A 236 -13.13 13.90 10.35
CA GLU A 236 -12.71 15.26 9.95
C GLU A 236 -13.91 16.19 9.74
N SER A 237 -15.05 15.62 9.32
CA SER A 237 -16.27 16.40 9.13
C SER A 237 -16.90 16.84 10.46
N ILE A 238 -16.53 16.23 11.58
CA ILE A 238 -17.13 16.45 12.90
C ILE A 238 -16.51 17.70 13.57
N PRO A 239 -17.32 18.66 14.06
CA PRO A 239 -16.81 19.83 14.76
C PRO A 239 -15.98 19.45 15.99
N ARG A 240 -14.92 20.22 16.26
CA ARG A 240 -13.98 19.93 17.36
C ARG A 240 -14.67 19.86 18.72
N GLU A 241 -15.74 20.61 18.92
CA GLU A 241 -16.52 20.64 20.16
C GLU A 241 -17.30 19.34 20.43
N LEU A 242 -17.54 18.53 19.38
CA LEU A 242 -18.23 17.24 19.49
C LEU A 242 -17.26 16.05 19.55
N LEU A 243 -15.98 16.27 19.26
CA LEU A 243 -14.97 15.24 19.38
C LEU A 243 -14.75 14.92 20.86
N THR A 244 -14.86 13.63 21.19
CA THR A 244 -14.61 13.10 22.53
C THR A 244 -13.69 11.91 22.45
N PRO A 245 -12.97 11.54 23.53
CA PRO A 245 -12.14 10.34 23.55
C PRO A 245 -12.91 9.07 23.17
N ALA A 246 -14.18 8.96 23.61
CA ALA A 246 -15.03 7.81 23.28
C ALA A 246 -15.38 7.76 21.78
N LEU A 247 -15.56 8.91 21.14
CA LEU A 247 -15.84 8.99 19.71
C LEU A 247 -14.60 8.67 18.86
N CYS A 248 -13.43 9.19 19.25
CA CYS A 248 -12.16 8.89 18.61
C CYS A 248 -11.82 7.40 18.74
N MET A 249 -12.02 6.81 19.92
CA MET A 249 -11.87 5.37 20.15
C MET A 249 -12.82 4.54 19.28
N ALA A 250 -14.07 4.97 19.09
CA ALA A 250 -15.00 4.28 18.20
C ALA A 250 -14.56 4.35 16.74
N SER A 251 -14.06 5.52 16.31
CA SER A 251 -13.53 5.75 14.96
C SER A 251 -12.38 4.81 14.63
N VAL A 252 -11.33 4.78 15.46
CA VAL A 252 -10.13 3.98 15.18
C VAL A 252 -10.37 2.48 15.23
N LYS A 253 -11.38 2.04 16.00
CA LYS A 253 -11.81 0.63 16.02
C LYS A 253 -12.61 0.22 14.79
N CYS A 254 -13.27 1.18 14.14
CA CYS A 254 -14.01 0.94 12.91
C CYS A 254 -13.10 0.99 11.69
N ASN A 255 -12.12 1.91 11.70
CA ASN A 255 -11.11 2.06 10.67
C ASN A 255 -9.87 2.73 11.29
N GLY A 256 -8.78 1.97 11.42
CA GLY A 256 -7.52 2.37 12.04
C GLY A 256 -6.92 3.62 11.41
N MET A 257 -7.04 3.76 10.08
CA MET A 257 -6.58 4.94 9.33
C MET A 257 -7.22 6.25 9.79
N SER A 258 -8.38 6.21 10.49
CA SER A 258 -8.98 7.41 11.04
C SER A 258 -8.13 8.11 12.11
N LEU A 259 -7.11 7.43 12.67
CA LEU A 259 -6.18 8.03 13.63
C LEU A 259 -5.50 9.30 13.08
N GLU A 260 -5.21 9.35 11.77
CA GLU A 260 -4.63 10.52 11.10
C GLU A 260 -5.49 11.79 11.28
N PHE A 261 -6.81 11.63 11.33
CA PHE A 261 -7.76 12.74 11.48
C PHE A 261 -8.18 12.98 12.94
N VAL A 262 -7.75 12.13 13.88
CA VAL A 262 -7.95 12.36 15.31
C VAL A 262 -6.99 13.47 15.75
N PRO A 263 -7.45 14.52 16.47
CA PRO A 263 -6.57 15.54 17.02
C PRO A 263 -5.48 14.94 17.90
N GLU A 264 -4.26 15.44 17.82
CA GLU A 264 -3.11 14.90 18.53
C GLU A 264 -3.35 14.80 20.05
N GLU A 265 -4.06 15.77 20.64
CA GLU A 265 -4.36 15.76 22.07
C GLU A 265 -5.29 14.62 22.51
N MET A 266 -5.95 13.95 21.55
CA MET A 266 -6.82 12.79 21.78
C MET A 266 -6.19 11.46 21.37
N ARG A 267 -4.98 11.47 20.79
CA ARG A 267 -4.21 10.27 20.44
C ARG A 267 -3.51 9.68 21.66
N THR A 268 -4.31 9.21 22.62
CA THR A 268 -3.80 8.48 23.80
C THR A 268 -3.18 7.14 23.41
N VAL A 269 -2.38 6.57 24.29
CA VAL A 269 -1.75 5.25 24.11
C VAL A 269 -2.80 4.19 23.75
N GLU A 270 -3.95 4.17 24.44
CA GLU A 270 -5.03 3.22 24.18
C GLU A 270 -5.69 3.41 22.81
N VAL A 271 -5.82 4.66 22.35
CA VAL A 271 -6.37 4.98 21.02
C VAL A 271 -5.40 4.53 19.93
N CYS A 272 -4.09 4.78 20.08
CA CYS A 272 -3.07 4.35 19.14
C CYS A 272 -2.95 2.82 19.08
N ILE A 273 -3.01 2.13 20.23
CA ILE A 273 -3.04 0.66 20.28
C ILE A 273 -4.25 0.12 19.52
N ALA A 274 -5.44 0.66 19.77
CA ALA A 274 -6.65 0.23 19.08
C ALA A 274 -6.57 0.44 17.56
N ALA A 275 -6.02 1.57 17.12
CA ALA A 275 -5.82 1.87 15.70
C ALA A 275 -4.85 0.89 15.04
N LEU A 276 -3.72 0.60 15.69
CA LEU A 276 -2.69 -0.31 15.17
C LEU A 276 -3.13 -1.78 15.15
N GLN A 277 -3.96 -2.20 16.11
CA GLN A 277 -4.57 -3.53 16.09
C GLN A 277 -5.56 -3.70 14.93
N GLU A 278 -6.19 -2.61 14.47
CA GLU A 278 -7.06 -2.61 13.29
C GLU A 278 -6.23 -2.56 12.00
N ASP A 279 -5.34 -1.57 11.85
CA ASP A 279 -4.47 -1.43 10.70
C ASP A 279 -3.06 -0.92 11.08
N ARG A 280 -2.08 -1.81 11.05
CA ARG A 280 -0.66 -1.49 11.33
C ARG A 280 -0.06 -0.43 10.41
N ARG A 281 -0.65 -0.18 9.23
CA ARG A 281 -0.16 0.86 8.30
C ARG A 281 -0.31 2.25 8.89
N VAL A 282 -1.18 2.45 9.87
CA VAL A 282 -1.41 3.75 10.51
C VAL A 282 -0.31 4.18 11.50
N PHE A 283 0.77 3.41 11.61
CA PHE A 283 1.88 3.72 12.53
C PHE A 283 2.43 5.14 12.38
N PHE A 284 2.46 5.69 11.17
CA PHE A 284 2.90 7.06 10.91
C PHE A 284 2.07 8.14 11.64
N ALA A 285 0.81 7.85 11.97
CA ALA A 285 -0.07 8.78 12.67
C ALA A 285 0.08 8.67 14.21
N VAL A 286 0.88 7.73 14.71
CA VAL A 286 1.18 7.65 16.15
C VAL A 286 2.12 8.80 16.51
N PRO A 287 1.82 9.61 17.55
CA PRO A 287 2.73 10.66 17.99
C PRO A 287 4.09 10.08 18.38
N THR A 288 5.19 10.69 17.92
CA THR A 288 6.56 10.19 18.15
C THR A 288 6.86 9.96 19.63
N ALA A 289 6.33 10.82 20.52
CA ALA A 289 6.49 10.70 21.96
C ALA A 289 5.85 9.43 22.57
N LEU A 290 4.91 8.79 21.86
CA LEU A 290 4.17 7.62 22.33
C LEU A 290 4.56 6.32 21.63
N GLU A 291 5.30 6.36 20.51
CA GLU A 291 5.63 5.19 19.68
C GLU A 291 6.18 4.03 20.52
N LEU A 292 7.21 4.27 21.33
CA LEU A 292 7.87 3.22 22.12
C LEU A 292 6.94 2.60 23.17
N GLU A 293 6.11 3.41 23.83
CA GLU A 293 5.16 2.93 24.84
C GLU A 293 4.05 2.09 24.19
N VAL A 294 3.47 2.59 23.10
CA VAL A 294 2.42 1.91 22.33
C VAL A 294 2.91 0.56 21.81
N LEU A 295 4.09 0.52 21.18
CA LEU A 295 4.66 -0.69 20.62
C LEU A 295 5.03 -1.72 21.70
N SER A 296 5.54 -1.27 22.84
CA SER A 296 5.84 -2.16 23.97
C SER A 296 4.57 -2.82 24.51
N LYS A 297 3.48 -2.06 24.66
CA LYS A 297 2.18 -2.62 25.07
C LYS A 297 1.58 -3.56 24.02
N LEU A 298 1.72 -3.26 22.72
CA LEU A 298 1.28 -4.17 21.66
C LEU A 298 2.04 -5.51 21.68
N ILE A 299 3.35 -5.48 21.94
CA ILE A 299 4.15 -6.68 22.15
C ILE A 299 3.63 -7.47 23.36
N GLU A 300 3.43 -6.82 24.50
CA GLU A 300 2.87 -7.47 25.71
C GLU A 300 1.52 -8.14 25.45
N ILE A 301 0.59 -7.43 24.79
CA ILE A 301 -0.74 -7.94 24.44
C ILE A 301 -0.61 -9.16 23.53
N LYS A 302 0.16 -9.04 22.44
CA LYS A 302 0.31 -10.10 21.44
C LYS A 302 1.02 -11.33 22.01
N THR A 303 2.05 -11.12 22.83
CA THR A 303 2.74 -12.21 23.54
C THR A 303 1.78 -12.97 24.46
N ALA A 304 0.94 -12.27 25.22
CA ALA A 304 -0.06 -12.89 26.08
C ALA A 304 -1.12 -13.69 25.29
N GLU A 305 -1.56 -13.16 24.13
CA GLU A 305 -2.48 -13.87 23.23
C GLU A 305 -1.88 -15.18 22.70
N LEU A 306 -0.61 -15.14 22.28
CA LEU A 306 0.11 -16.31 21.75
C LEU A 306 0.36 -17.36 22.85
N GLN A 307 0.72 -16.94 24.06
CA GLN A 307 0.90 -17.84 25.20
C GLN A 307 -0.39 -18.57 25.54
N LYS A 308 -1.51 -17.84 25.62
CA LYS A 308 -2.83 -18.44 25.90
C LYS A 308 -3.23 -19.47 24.83
N LYS A 309 -2.98 -19.15 23.55
CA LYS A 309 -3.27 -20.09 22.45
C LYS A 309 -2.43 -21.36 22.55
N ASN A 310 -1.16 -21.25 22.91
CA ASN A 310 -0.28 -22.41 23.08
C ASN A 310 -0.69 -23.27 24.28
N GLU A 311 -1.17 -22.68 25.38
CA GLU A 311 -1.71 -23.44 26.52
C GLU A 311 -2.98 -24.23 26.16
N ASP A 312 -3.85 -23.65 25.33
CA ASP A 312 -5.08 -24.30 24.85
C ASP A 312 -4.78 -25.46 23.87
N GLU A 313 -3.70 -25.36 23.07
CA GLU A 313 -3.32 -26.35 22.04
C GLU A 313 -2.33 -27.43 22.55
N LEU A 314 -1.42 -27.09 23.48
CA LEU A 314 -0.44 -28.00 24.06
C LEU A 314 -0.55 -28.00 25.58
N ALA A 315 -1.32 -28.95 26.10
CA ALA A 315 -1.40 -29.24 27.54
C ALA A 315 -0.08 -29.84 28.10
N GLY A 316 1.01 -29.06 28.17
CA GLY A 316 2.09 -29.34 29.12
C GLY A 316 3.56 -29.19 28.69
N GLU A 317 3.92 -28.58 27.56
CA GLU A 317 5.34 -28.28 27.27
C GLU A 317 5.63 -26.79 27.45
N ALA A 318 6.42 -26.47 28.48
CA ALA A 318 6.88 -25.11 28.75
C ALA A 318 7.87 -24.67 27.66
N VAL A 319 7.49 -23.66 26.87
CA VAL A 319 8.39 -22.99 25.94
C VAL A 319 8.88 -21.73 26.62
N ASP A 320 10.14 -21.73 27.09
CA ASP A 320 10.79 -20.60 27.79
C ASP A 320 11.12 -19.41 26.85
N ALA A 321 10.78 -19.48 25.56
CA ALA A 321 11.08 -18.43 24.59
C ALA A 321 9.93 -17.41 24.49
N VAL A 322 10.24 -16.12 24.62
CA VAL A 322 9.29 -15.04 24.34
C VAL A 322 8.92 -15.12 22.84
N PRO A 323 7.64 -15.29 22.49
CA PRO A 323 7.24 -15.37 21.10
C PRO A 323 7.52 -14.03 20.40
N ALA A 324 8.26 -14.09 19.30
CA ALA A 324 8.47 -12.95 18.43
C ALA A 324 7.13 -12.49 17.83
N THR A 325 6.99 -11.18 17.65
CA THR A 325 5.78 -10.56 17.09
C THR A 325 6.17 -9.53 16.04
N GLU A 326 5.27 -9.28 15.11
CA GLU A 326 5.41 -8.27 14.06
C GLU A 326 5.75 -6.88 14.63
N TRP A 327 5.28 -6.57 15.83
CA TRP A 327 5.51 -5.30 16.52
C TRP A 327 6.98 -5.07 16.91
N HIS A 328 7.80 -6.12 16.99
CA HIS A 328 9.24 -5.96 17.20
C HIS A 328 9.89 -5.23 16.01
N ALA A 329 9.42 -5.44 14.77
CA ALA A 329 9.95 -4.72 13.61
C ALA A 329 9.72 -3.20 13.75
N TYR A 330 8.49 -2.80 14.06
CA TYR A 330 8.12 -1.40 14.28
C TYR A 330 8.88 -0.80 15.47
N ARG A 331 9.06 -1.54 16.57
CA ARG A 331 9.82 -1.06 17.73
C ARG A 331 11.31 -0.94 17.47
N ALA A 332 11.87 -1.81 16.62
CA ALA A 332 13.26 -1.70 16.19
C ALA A 332 13.51 -0.37 15.46
N TRP A 333 12.63 0.00 14.54
CA TRP A 333 12.67 1.31 13.89
C TRP A 333 12.48 2.46 14.88
N ALA A 334 11.48 2.39 15.77
CA ALA A 334 11.26 3.41 16.80
C ALA A 334 12.49 3.64 17.70
N LYS A 335 13.17 2.55 18.09
CA LYS A 335 14.42 2.62 18.87
C LYS A 335 15.59 3.16 18.06
N LEU A 336 15.71 2.81 16.78
CA LEU A 336 16.74 3.35 15.89
C LEU A 336 16.64 4.87 15.83
N TRP A 337 15.43 5.41 15.64
CA TRP A 337 15.19 6.86 15.62
C TRP A 337 15.42 7.53 16.98
N ALA A 338 15.08 6.84 18.07
CA ALA A 338 15.40 7.27 19.42
C ALA A 338 16.90 7.13 19.78
N LYS A 339 17.75 6.67 18.85
CA LYS A 339 19.18 6.39 19.02
C LYS A 339 19.49 5.32 20.08
N ASP A 340 18.50 4.48 20.42
CA ASP A 340 18.70 3.23 21.18
C ASP A 340 19.15 2.12 20.23
N TYR A 341 20.39 2.23 19.76
CA TYR A 341 20.94 1.32 18.75
C TYR A 341 20.98 -0.13 19.23
N GLN A 342 21.29 -0.37 20.50
CA GLN A 342 21.37 -1.73 21.03
C GLN A 342 19.97 -2.36 21.13
N GLY A 343 18.98 -1.62 21.65
CA GLY A 343 17.61 -2.11 21.70
C GLY A 343 16.99 -2.28 20.32
N ALA A 344 17.38 -1.47 19.32
CA ALA A 344 16.94 -1.61 17.94
C ALA A 344 17.46 -2.93 17.32
N ILE A 345 18.74 -3.26 17.53
CA ILE A 345 19.33 -4.53 17.08
C ILE A 345 18.64 -5.73 17.73
N GLU A 346 18.35 -5.67 19.03
CA GLU A 346 17.66 -6.75 19.76
C GLU A 346 16.26 -7.00 19.21
N ASP A 347 15.47 -5.94 18.99
CA ASP A 347 14.13 -6.07 18.42
C ASP A 347 14.15 -6.52 16.95
N ALA A 348 15.09 -6.03 16.14
CA ALA A 348 15.23 -6.45 14.74
C ALA A 348 15.53 -7.96 14.63
N ARG A 349 16.39 -8.50 15.51
CA ARG A 349 16.67 -9.95 15.56
C ARG A 349 15.47 -10.79 15.95
N LEU A 350 14.64 -10.30 16.87
CA LEU A 350 13.38 -10.96 17.22
C LEU A 350 12.41 -10.91 16.02
N ALA A 351 12.31 -9.76 15.35
CA ALA A 351 11.42 -9.56 14.21
C ALA A 351 11.72 -10.51 13.04
N LEU A 352 12.99 -10.84 12.77
CA LEU A 352 13.39 -11.76 11.69
C LEU A 352 12.71 -13.14 11.76
N GLN A 353 12.27 -13.58 12.94
CA GLN A 353 11.57 -14.87 13.10
C GLN A 353 10.17 -14.87 12.48
N VAL A 354 9.57 -13.69 12.26
CA VAL A 354 8.19 -13.53 11.78
C VAL A 354 8.06 -12.51 10.64
N ALA A 355 9.17 -11.88 10.22
CA ALA A 355 9.15 -10.80 9.23
C ALA A 355 8.85 -11.32 7.82
N PRO A 356 7.81 -10.80 7.13
CA PRO A 356 7.58 -11.11 5.72
C PRO A 356 8.63 -10.45 4.80
N TYR A 357 9.21 -9.33 5.25
CA TYR A 357 10.20 -8.53 4.54
C TYR A 357 11.45 -8.34 5.42
N PRO A 358 12.32 -9.37 5.50
CA PRO A 358 13.46 -9.38 6.42
C PRO A 358 14.49 -8.28 6.13
N GLN A 359 14.53 -7.74 4.91
CA GLN A 359 15.46 -6.68 4.52
C GLN A 359 15.33 -5.42 5.39
N HIS A 360 14.13 -5.10 5.91
CA HIS A 360 13.95 -3.93 6.78
C HIS A 360 14.59 -4.15 8.17
N ALA A 361 14.51 -5.36 8.72
CA ALA A 361 15.19 -5.69 9.98
C ALA A 361 16.71 -5.67 9.83
N HIS A 362 17.24 -6.21 8.71
CA HIS A 362 18.66 -6.14 8.39
C HIS A 362 19.14 -4.69 8.22
N TYR A 363 18.35 -3.82 7.58
CA TYR A 363 18.66 -2.40 7.46
C TYR A 363 18.76 -1.72 8.82
N VAL A 364 17.78 -1.94 9.70
CA VAL A 364 17.81 -1.38 11.07
C VAL A 364 19.07 -1.83 11.82
N MET A 365 19.46 -3.11 11.71
CA MET A 365 20.69 -3.60 12.31
C MET A 365 21.94 -2.95 11.69
N ALA A 366 22.01 -2.86 10.36
CA ALA A 366 23.13 -2.24 9.65
C ALA A 366 23.34 -0.79 10.10
N ASP A 367 22.27 0.01 10.15
CA ASP A 367 22.36 1.42 10.53
C ASP A 367 22.71 1.60 12.00
N ALA A 368 22.10 0.82 12.90
CA ALA A 368 22.42 0.83 14.32
C ALA A 368 23.88 0.43 14.60
N LEU A 369 24.39 -0.61 13.93
CA LEU A 369 25.78 -1.07 14.07
C LEU A 369 26.76 -0.03 13.53
N ARG A 370 26.44 0.59 12.40
CA ARG A 370 27.22 1.69 11.80
C ARG A 370 27.33 2.86 12.77
N ALA A 371 26.21 3.28 13.37
CA ALA A 371 26.18 4.35 14.37
C ALA A 371 26.97 4.01 15.66
N GLN A 372 27.06 2.73 16.03
CA GLN A 372 27.93 2.25 17.12
C GLN A 372 29.42 2.14 16.73
N GLY A 373 29.79 2.38 15.47
CA GLY A 373 31.15 2.22 14.97
C GLY A 373 31.56 0.77 14.68
N ARG A 374 30.61 -0.18 14.72
CA ARG A 374 30.83 -1.61 14.45
C ARG A 374 30.76 -1.90 12.95
N MET A 375 31.66 -1.27 12.21
CA MET A 375 31.62 -1.21 10.75
C MET A 375 31.66 -2.58 10.07
N GLU A 376 32.39 -3.54 10.62
CA GLU A 376 32.48 -4.89 10.04
C GLU A 376 31.13 -5.60 10.08
N GLU A 377 30.42 -5.55 11.21
CA GLU A 377 29.10 -6.16 11.36
C GLU A 377 28.04 -5.39 10.56
N ALA A 378 28.12 -4.05 10.55
CA ALA A 378 27.23 -3.21 9.75
C ALA A 378 27.33 -3.54 8.24
N ALA A 379 28.53 -3.79 7.74
CA ALA A 379 28.76 -4.16 6.35
C ALA A 379 28.16 -5.52 5.99
N LEU A 380 28.18 -6.49 6.92
CA LEU A 380 27.55 -7.80 6.70
C LEU A 380 26.01 -7.69 6.65
N GLU A 381 25.43 -6.89 7.53
CA GLU A 381 23.99 -6.62 7.51
C GLU A 381 23.59 -5.86 6.24
N ALA A 382 24.35 -4.83 5.86
CA ALA A 382 24.12 -4.07 4.62
C ALA A 382 24.20 -4.93 3.36
N ALA A 383 25.17 -5.85 3.30
CA ALA A 383 25.26 -6.82 2.23
C ALA A 383 24.07 -7.77 2.18
N THR A 384 23.56 -8.16 3.36
CA THR A 384 22.33 -8.96 3.44
C THR A 384 21.13 -8.18 2.93
N VAL A 385 21.00 -6.90 3.26
CA VAL A 385 19.95 -6.01 2.72
C VAL A 385 19.98 -5.99 1.19
N LEU A 386 21.14 -5.70 0.59
CA LEU A 386 21.30 -5.59 -0.87
C LEU A 386 21.10 -6.93 -1.58
N SER A 387 21.42 -8.06 -0.93
CA SER A 387 21.13 -9.38 -1.48
C SER A 387 19.63 -9.68 -1.56
N LEU A 388 18.83 -9.08 -0.68
CA LEU A 388 17.37 -9.26 -0.60
C LEU A 388 16.63 -8.25 -1.48
N GLN A 389 17.11 -7.00 -1.53
CA GLN A 389 16.51 -5.90 -2.30
C GLN A 389 17.59 -4.89 -2.73
N ASP A 390 17.79 -4.75 -4.05
CA ASP A 390 18.71 -3.79 -4.66
C ASP A 390 18.04 -3.12 -5.89
N PRO A 391 17.82 -1.78 -5.89
CA PRO A 391 18.13 -0.84 -4.82
C PRO A 391 17.23 -1.01 -3.59
N TYR A 392 17.76 -0.74 -2.40
CA TYR A 392 17.00 -0.81 -1.16
C TYR A 392 16.25 0.50 -0.89
N GLU A 393 14.96 0.38 -0.56
CA GLU A 393 14.10 1.46 -0.12
C GLU A 393 13.71 1.25 1.35
N ALA A 394 13.91 2.27 2.18
CA ALA A 394 13.56 2.21 3.59
C ALA A 394 12.03 2.16 3.80
N GLU A 395 11.58 1.37 4.77
CA GLU A 395 10.17 1.03 4.97
C GLU A 395 9.28 2.26 5.17
N PHE A 396 9.73 3.20 6.01
CA PHE A 396 8.95 4.36 6.47
C PHE A 396 9.37 5.70 5.84
N ASN A 397 10.42 5.73 5.01
CA ASN A 397 10.88 6.97 4.37
C ASN A 397 11.67 6.64 3.09
N GLU A 398 11.05 6.80 1.93
CA GLU A 398 11.67 6.54 0.62
C GLU A 398 12.86 7.46 0.34
N ASN A 399 12.88 8.66 0.92
CA ASN A 399 13.93 9.66 0.73
C ASN A 399 15.17 9.40 1.62
N THR A 400 15.17 8.30 2.39
CA THR A 400 16.33 7.93 3.19
C THR A 400 17.50 7.62 2.28
N ASP A 401 18.65 8.28 2.49
CA ASP A 401 19.87 7.91 1.78
C ASP A 401 20.34 6.51 2.21
N THR A 402 20.20 5.55 1.29
CA THR A 402 20.61 4.15 1.46
C THR A 402 21.87 3.82 0.65
N SER A 403 22.47 4.80 -0.03
CA SER A 403 23.66 4.60 -0.89
C SER A 403 24.86 4.07 -0.11
N TRP A 404 24.99 4.46 1.16
CA TRP A 404 26.03 4.01 2.07
C TRP A 404 26.08 2.49 2.24
N LEU A 405 24.96 1.77 2.07
CA LEU A 405 24.91 0.31 2.17
C LEU A 405 25.90 -0.33 1.19
N GLN A 406 25.93 0.20 -0.04
CA GLN A 406 26.78 -0.34 -1.10
C GLN A 406 28.25 -0.02 -0.85
N ASP A 407 28.55 1.17 -0.34
CA ASP A 407 29.91 1.61 -0.05
C ASP A 407 30.55 0.78 1.07
N ILE A 408 29.82 0.56 2.16
CA ILE A 408 30.36 -0.22 3.28
C ILE A 408 30.46 -1.71 2.95
N SER A 409 29.50 -2.28 2.20
CA SER A 409 29.54 -3.69 1.78
C SER A 409 30.77 -3.96 0.90
N LYS A 410 30.96 -3.16 -0.17
CA LYS A 410 32.09 -3.33 -1.10
C LYS A 410 33.44 -3.20 -0.40
N THR A 411 33.59 -2.14 0.42
CA THR A 411 34.84 -1.86 1.13
C THR A 411 35.25 -3.01 2.04
N GLN A 412 34.29 -3.62 2.74
CA GLN A 412 34.55 -4.70 3.69
C GLN A 412 34.99 -6.00 2.97
N PHE A 413 34.27 -6.42 1.93
CA PHE A 413 34.60 -7.69 1.24
C PHE A 413 35.92 -7.65 0.48
N ASP A 414 36.38 -6.47 0.06
CA ASP A 414 37.70 -6.31 -0.54
C ASP A 414 38.83 -6.47 0.49
N GLN A 415 38.62 -6.04 1.73
CA GLN A 415 39.65 -6.03 2.78
C GLN A 415 39.70 -7.32 3.62
N MET A 416 38.59 -8.07 3.70
CA MET A 416 38.52 -9.31 4.48
C MET A 416 39.52 -10.36 4.00
N ASP A 417 40.19 -11.04 4.94
CA ASP A 417 40.99 -12.23 4.64
C ASP A 417 40.10 -13.48 4.44
N ALA A 418 40.70 -14.62 4.12
CA ALA A 418 39.95 -15.85 3.86
C ALA A 418 39.25 -16.43 5.10
N ALA A 419 39.80 -16.25 6.30
CA ALA A 419 39.22 -16.77 7.53
C ALA A 419 38.03 -15.91 7.99
N ALA A 420 38.18 -14.59 7.93
CA ALA A 420 37.12 -13.62 8.20
C ALA A 420 35.95 -13.80 7.22
N LEU A 421 36.25 -14.04 5.94
CA LEU A 421 35.21 -14.28 4.92
C LEU A 421 34.40 -15.54 5.19
N LEU A 422 35.04 -16.63 5.64
CA LEU A 422 34.34 -17.86 6.01
C LEU A 422 33.43 -17.66 7.24
N GLN A 423 33.90 -16.91 8.24
CA GLN A 423 33.10 -16.57 9.41
C GLN A 423 31.91 -15.68 9.03
N ALA A 424 32.13 -14.66 8.20
CA ALA A 424 31.11 -13.78 7.67
C ALA A 424 30.00 -14.57 6.98
N ILE A 425 30.36 -15.44 6.02
CA ILE A 425 29.40 -16.27 5.28
C ILE A 425 28.65 -17.27 6.18
N GLY A 426 29.28 -17.78 7.23
CA GLY A 426 28.60 -18.63 8.20
C GLY A 426 27.53 -17.90 9.01
N SER A 427 27.70 -16.60 9.24
CA SER A 427 26.75 -15.76 9.99
C SER A 427 25.71 -15.07 9.11
N HIS A 428 26.10 -14.68 7.89
CA HIS A 428 25.29 -13.93 6.93
C HIS A 428 25.42 -14.58 5.55
N PRO A 429 24.78 -15.73 5.32
CA PRO A 429 25.01 -16.55 4.13
C PRO A 429 24.62 -15.90 2.81
N LEU A 430 23.65 -14.99 2.81
CA LEU A 430 23.21 -14.27 1.60
C LEU A 430 24.23 -13.24 1.10
N THR A 431 25.20 -12.84 1.95
CA THR A 431 26.30 -11.94 1.56
C THR A 431 27.23 -12.54 0.51
N LEU A 432 27.07 -13.83 0.20
CA LEU A 432 27.69 -14.47 -0.97
C LEU A 432 27.45 -13.68 -2.28
N ALA A 433 26.35 -12.91 -2.36
CA ALA A 433 26.04 -12.01 -3.46
C ALA A 433 27.13 -10.96 -3.74
N ASP A 434 27.70 -10.40 -2.67
CA ASP A 434 28.65 -9.27 -2.74
C ASP A 434 30.12 -9.73 -2.74
N VAL A 435 30.38 -10.99 -2.42
CA VAL A 435 31.74 -11.54 -2.49
C VAL A 435 32.24 -11.54 -3.94
N PRO A 436 33.44 -10.98 -4.23
CA PRO A 436 34.00 -11.02 -5.58
C PRO A 436 34.02 -12.44 -6.13
N ARG A 437 33.44 -12.66 -7.32
CA ARG A 437 33.28 -14.00 -7.92
C ARG A 437 34.58 -14.81 -8.05
N ALA A 438 35.73 -14.14 -8.10
CA ALA A 438 37.05 -14.79 -8.11
C ALA A 438 37.41 -15.44 -6.77
N ARG A 439 36.90 -14.91 -5.65
CA ARG A 439 37.17 -15.37 -4.28
C ARG A 439 36.23 -16.49 -3.81
N ILE A 440 35.07 -16.65 -4.43
CA ILE A 440 34.09 -17.67 -4.02
C ILE A 440 34.60 -19.08 -4.36
N ASP A 441 34.92 -19.91 -3.37
CA ASP A 441 35.33 -21.30 -3.60
C ASP A 441 34.27 -22.30 -3.12
N GLU A 442 34.57 -23.59 -3.26
CA GLU A 442 33.67 -24.67 -2.87
C GLU A 442 33.40 -24.67 -1.36
N THR A 443 34.38 -24.27 -0.55
CA THR A 443 34.24 -24.20 0.91
C THR A 443 33.28 -23.09 1.30
N LEU A 444 33.42 -21.89 0.74
CA LEU A 444 32.51 -20.76 0.94
C LEU A 444 31.08 -21.12 0.55
N VAL A 445 30.89 -21.73 -0.62
CA VAL A 445 29.55 -22.17 -1.07
C VAL A 445 28.96 -23.22 -0.13
N ALA A 446 29.76 -24.19 0.32
CA ALA A 446 29.29 -25.20 1.26
C ALA A 446 28.89 -24.59 2.60
N THR A 447 29.68 -23.64 3.13
CA THR A 447 29.37 -22.92 4.37
C THR A 447 28.08 -22.10 4.23
N ALA A 448 27.92 -21.35 3.13
CA ALA A 448 26.73 -20.54 2.89
C ALA A 448 25.46 -21.40 2.84
N LEU A 449 25.46 -22.47 2.04
CA LEU A 449 24.32 -23.36 1.86
C LEU A 449 23.98 -24.18 3.11
N ALA A 450 24.97 -24.44 3.97
CA ALA A 450 24.75 -25.11 5.25
C ALA A 450 24.10 -24.19 6.29
N ALA A 451 24.40 -22.88 6.23
CA ALA A 451 23.78 -21.88 7.10
C ALA A 451 22.38 -21.47 6.59
N ASP A 452 22.24 -21.22 5.28
CA ASP A 452 20.97 -20.90 4.63
C ASP A 452 20.93 -21.46 3.19
N PRO A 453 20.02 -22.40 2.89
CA PRO A 453 19.84 -22.92 1.54
C PRO A 453 19.49 -21.86 0.48
N ASP A 454 18.90 -20.72 0.87
CA ASP A 454 18.51 -19.66 -0.07
C ASP A 454 19.71 -18.94 -0.68
N ALA A 455 20.91 -19.08 -0.07
CA ALA A 455 22.17 -18.65 -0.65
C ALA A 455 22.49 -19.29 -2.03
N ILE A 456 21.75 -20.35 -2.41
CA ILE A 456 21.84 -20.98 -3.74
C ILE A 456 21.62 -19.99 -4.89
N ALA A 457 20.89 -18.90 -4.64
CA ALA A 457 20.65 -17.84 -5.62
C ALA A 457 21.96 -17.19 -6.12
N PHE A 458 22.98 -17.13 -5.24
CA PHE A 458 24.23 -16.38 -5.47
C PHE A 458 25.42 -17.27 -5.88
N VAL A 459 25.22 -18.59 -5.97
CA VAL A 459 26.30 -19.51 -6.33
C VAL A 459 26.77 -19.31 -7.79
N PRO A 460 28.06 -19.07 -8.05
CA PRO A 460 28.57 -18.89 -9.40
C PRO A 460 28.38 -20.13 -10.29
N LYS A 461 28.09 -19.94 -11.58
CA LYS A 461 27.89 -21.03 -12.55
C LYS A 461 29.01 -22.09 -12.55
N ARG A 462 30.27 -21.69 -12.33
CA ARG A 462 31.42 -22.62 -12.26
C ARG A 462 31.39 -23.59 -11.07
N LEU A 463 30.62 -23.28 -10.03
CA LEU A 463 30.42 -24.11 -8.83
C LEU A 463 29.01 -24.73 -8.82
N MET A 464 28.18 -24.50 -9.83
CA MET A 464 26.90 -25.19 -9.94
C MET A 464 27.12 -26.65 -10.36
N ASN A 465 26.39 -27.55 -9.72
CA ASN A 465 26.39 -28.99 -9.98
C ASN A 465 24.94 -29.52 -10.00
N PRO A 466 24.69 -30.78 -10.38
CA PRO A 466 23.32 -31.30 -10.52
C PRO A 466 22.49 -31.26 -9.22
N ALA A 467 23.11 -31.43 -8.05
CA ALA A 467 22.43 -31.34 -6.75
C ALA A 467 22.04 -29.90 -6.41
N ARG A 468 22.95 -28.95 -6.67
CA ARG A 468 22.72 -27.51 -6.51
C ARG A 468 21.63 -26.98 -7.45
N TYR A 469 21.55 -27.49 -8.68
CA TYR A 469 20.44 -27.16 -9.57
C TYR A 469 19.11 -27.69 -9.03
N ALA A 470 19.05 -28.92 -8.53
CA ALA A 470 17.83 -29.44 -7.91
C ALA A 470 17.36 -28.56 -6.73
N MET A 471 18.28 -28.16 -5.85
CA MET A 471 18.01 -27.22 -4.75
C MET A 471 17.57 -25.84 -5.26
N ALA A 472 18.16 -25.32 -6.33
CA ALA A 472 17.74 -24.04 -6.93
C ALA A 472 16.29 -24.10 -7.48
N LEU A 473 15.87 -25.26 -8.00
CA LEU A 473 14.48 -25.47 -8.42
C LEU A 473 13.53 -25.56 -7.22
N GLU A 474 13.96 -26.23 -6.15
CA GLU A 474 13.20 -26.37 -4.91
C GLU A 474 12.92 -25.01 -4.27
N ARG A 475 13.95 -24.15 -4.21
CA ARG A 475 13.87 -22.76 -3.74
C ARG A 475 13.30 -21.79 -4.76
N ARG A 476 12.88 -22.28 -5.94
CA ARG A 476 12.28 -21.49 -7.03
C ARG A 476 13.15 -20.34 -7.54
N THR A 477 14.46 -20.37 -7.28
CA THR A 477 15.43 -19.40 -7.82
C THR A 477 15.78 -19.69 -9.28
N LYS A 478 15.51 -20.93 -9.75
CA LYS A 478 15.63 -21.32 -11.16
C LYS A 478 14.44 -22.18 -11.61
N GLN A 479 14.19 -22.14 -12.91
CA GLN A 479 13.23 -23.02 -13.59
C GLN A 479 13.99 -24.13 -14.32
N LEU A 480 13.28 -25.22 -14.68
CA LEU A 480 13.88 -26.37 -15.35
C LEU A 480 14.61 -25.98 -16.66
N GLN A 481 14.05 -25.04 -17.42
CA GLN A 481 14.66 -24.50 -18.65
C GLN A 481 16.01 -23.80 -18.43
N HIS A 482 16.30 -23.35 -17.20
CA HIS A 482 17.57 -22.71 -16.86
C HIS A 482 18.67 -23.72 -16.47
N VAL A 483 18.35 -25.02 -16.40
CA VAL A 483 19.30 -26.10 -16.08
C VAL A 483 19.97 -26.57 -17.37
N PRO A 484 21.31 -26.49 -17.47
CA PRO A 484 22.03 -27.06 -18.62
C PRO A 484 21.77 -28.56 -18.74
N ALA A 485 21.56 -29.07 -19.96
CA ALA A 485 21.37 -30.49 -20.23
C ALA A 485 22.38 -31.45 -19.55
N PRO A 486 23.70 -31.17 -19.51
CA PRO A 486 24.65 -32.06 -18.82
C PRO A 486 24.55 -32.01 -17.29
N MET A 487 23.85 -31.03 -16.73
CA MET A 487 23.66 -30.82 -15.28
C MET A 487 22.25 -31.20 -14.81
N LEU A 488 21.39 -31.64 -15.73
CA LEU A 488 20.06 -32.12 -15.41
C LEU A 488 20.16 -33.43 -14.61
N SER A 489 19.32 -33.59 -13.60
CA SER A 489 19.29 -34.76 -12.73
C SER A 489 17.86 -35.23 -12.51
N GLU A 490 17.71 -36.49 -12.09
CA GLU A 490 16.40 -37.05 -11.75
C GLU A 490 15.76 -36.28 -10.59
N ALA A 491 16.55 -35.87 -9.60
CA ALA A 491 16.10 -35.02 -8.49
C ALA A 491 15.52 -33.68 -8.99
N ALA A 492 16.21 -32.97 -9.89
CA ALA A 492 15.70 -31.71 -10.44
C ALA A 492 14.38 -31.90 -11.22
N CYS A 493 14.27 -33.00 -11.96
CA CYS A 493 13.04 -33.36 -12.66
C CYS A 493 11.89 -33.68 -11.69
N ILE A 494 12.15 -34.43 -10.61
CA ILE A 494 11.18 -34.72 -9.54
C ILE A 494 10.70 -33.41 -8.90
N THR A 495 11.62 -32.54 -8.47
CA THR A 495 11.28 -31.24 -7.86
C THR A 495 10.37 -30.41 -8.77
N HIS A 496 10.68 -30.34 -10.08
CA HIS A 496 9.87 -29.62 -11.04
C HIS A 496 8.44 -30.19 -11.16
N VAL A 497 8.30 -31.50 -11.36
CA VAL A 497 6.97 -32.10 -11.56
C VAL A 497 6.15 -32.14 -10.28
N SER A 498 6.77 -32.31 -9.11
CA SER A 498 6.07 -32.23 -7.82
C SER A 498 5.58 -30.81 -7.52
N THR A 499 6.32 -29.79 -7.96
CA THR A 499 5.93 -28.38 -7.77
C THR A 499 4.84 -27.96 -8.76
N TYR A 500 5.01 -28.24 -10.06
CA TYR A 500 4.17 -27.67 -11.12
C TYR A 500 3.25 -28.66 -11.82
N GLY A 501 3.45 -29.97 -11.65
CA GLY A 501 2.70 -31.02 -12.35
C GLY A 501 3.03 -31.16 -13.85
N ARG A 502 4.07 -30.49 -14.36
CA ARG A 502 4.31 -30.34 -15.81
C ARG A 502 5.30 -31.37 -16.37
N LEU A 503 4.85 -32.62 -16.55
CA LEU A 503 5.70 -33.67 -17.13
C LEU A 503 6.12 -33.39 -18.59
N ALA A 504 5.34 -32.62 -19.34
CA ALA A 504 5.62 -32.28 -20.74
C ALA A 504 6.94 -31.51 -20.92
N GLU A 505 7.31 -30.68 -19.94
CA GLU A 505 8.53 -29.85 -19.95
C GLU A 505 9.80 -30.68 -19.64
N VAL A 506 9.64 -31.88 -19.07
CA VAL A 506 10.76 -32.80 -18.79
C VAL A 506 11.22 -33.49 -20.08
N PRO A 507 12.52 -33.47 -20.42
CA PRO A 507 13.05 -34.20 -21.58
C PRO A 507 12.80 -35.70 -21.49
N LEU A 508 12.52 -36.36 -22.61
CA LEU A 508 12.17 -37.79 -22.67
C LEU A 508 13.13 -38.72 -21.90
N PRO A 509 14.48 -38.56 -21.96
CA PRO A 509 15.41 -39.42 -21.22
C PRO A 509 15.25 -39.35 -19.70
N TRP A 510 14.68 -38.26 -19.19
CA TRP A 510 14.49 -38.00 -17.76
C TRP A 510 13.07 -38.27 -17.27
N ARG A 511 12.16 -38.74 -18.14
CA ARG A 511 10.83 -39.22 -17.75
C ARG A 511 10.91 -40.65 -17.22
N THR A 512 11.68 -40.84 -16.15
CA THR A 512 11.80 -42.12 -15.45
C THR A 512 10.47 -42.47 -14.76
N ALA A 513 10.33 -43.74 -14.34
CA ALA A 513 9.13 -44.17 -13.62
C ALA A 513 8.90 -43.34 -12.34
N THR A 514 9.97 -43.00 -11.62
CA THR A 514 9.93 -42.18 -10.41
C THR A 514 9.45 -40.74 -10.68
N VAL A 515 9.99 -40.08 -11.72
CA VAL A 515 9.57 -38.73 -12.12
C VAL A 515 8.11 -38.74 -12.56
N CYS A 516 7.70 -39.71 -13.36
CA CYS A 516 6.32 -39.83 -13.82
C CYS A 516 5.35 -40.10 -12.65
N ALA A 517 5.75 -40.91 -11.66
CA ALA A 517 4.92 -41.22 -10.50
C ALA A 517 4.70 -39.96 -9.63
N ASN A 518 5.75 -39.17 -9.39
CA ASN A 518 5.64 -37.90 -8.67
C ASN A 518 4.78 -36.87 -9.43
N ALA A 519 4.90 -36.82 -10.76
CA ALA A 519 4.05 -35.97 -11.59
C ALA A 519 2.57 -36.35 -11.48
N LEU A 520 2.24 -37.65 -11.52
CA LEU A 520 0.88 -38.15 -11.41
C LEU A 520 0.31 -38.01 -9.99
N LEU A 521 1.15 -38.08 -8.96
CA LEU A 521 0.74 -37.80 -7.58
C LEU A 521 0.26 -36.35 -7.43
N ARG A 522 0.94 -35.41 -8.10
CA ARG A 522 0.56 -33.99 -8.12
C ARG A 522 -0.62 -33.69 -9.05
N ALA A 523 -0.62 -34.28 -10.24
CA ALA A 523 -1.61 -34.04 -11.30
C ALA A 523 -1.98 -35.35 -12.01
N SER A 524 -3.09 -35.95 -11.61
CA SER A 524 -3.54 -37.29 -12.06
C SER A 524 -3.84 -37.39 -13.55
N TYR A 525 -4.10 -36.27 -14.23
CA TYR A 525 -4.47 -36.22 -15.65
C TYR A 525 -3.27 -36.19 -16.62
N VAL A 526 -2.03 -36.19 -16.13
CA VAL A 526 -0.82 -36.02 -16.96
C VAL A 526 -0.34 -37.34 -17.60
N THR A 527 -1.26 -38.30 -17.79
CA THR A 527 -0.96 -39.67 -18.26
C THR A 527 -0.41 -39.73 -19.67
N ASP A 528 -0.76 -38.75 -20.52
CA ASP A 528 -0.42 -38.73 -21.95
C ASP A 528 1.08 -38.49 -22.20
N HIS A 529 1.78 -37.95 -21.20
CA HIS A 529 3.21 -37.66 -21.31
C HIS A 529 4.11 -38.75 -20.72
N VAL A 530 3.54 -39.80 -20.11
CA VAL A 530 4.25 -40.94 -19.53
C VAL A 530 4.71 -41.88 -20.67
N PRO A 531 6.02 -42.14 -20.82
CA PRO A 531 6.52 -43.06 -21.86
C PRO A 531 5.99 -44.48 -21.67
N ASP A 532 5.60 -45.14 -22.76
CA ASP A 532 5.05 -46.51 -22.73
C ASP A 532 5.98 -47.52 -22.02
N ALA A 533 7.30 -47.33 -22.15
CA ALA A 533 8.31 -48.20 -21.56
C ALA A 533 8.32 -48.23 -20.02
N VAL A 534 7.83 -47.19 -19.35
CA VAL A 534 7.87 -47.06 -17.87
C VAL A 534 6.48 -47.03 -17.22
N LYS A 535 5.41 -47.24 -18.00
CA LYS A 535 4.01 -47.09 -17.52
C LYS A 535 3.67 -48.03 -16.35
N ASP A 536 4.06 -49.30 -16.44
CA ASP A 536 3.70 -50.28 -15.41
C ASP A 536 4.49 -50.07 -14.11
N GLU A 537 5.77 -49.71 -14.21
CA GLU A 537 6.61 -49.35 -13.07
C GLU A 537 6.12 -48.05 -12.40
N THR A 538 5.70 -47.07 -13.20
CA THR A 538 5.13 -45.80 -12.72
C THR A 538 3.88 -46.05 -11.86
N LYS A 539 2.99 -46.95 -12.27
CA LYS A 539 1.77 -47.29 -11.50
C LYS A 539 2.11 -47.91 -10.15
N GLN A 540 3.09 -48.81 -10.11
CA GLN A 540 3.53 -49.45 -8.86
C GLN A 540 4.14 -48.42 -7.90
N LEU A 541 4.99 -47.51 -8.40
CA LEU A 541 5.58 -46.44 -7.61
C LEU A 541 4.54 -45.43 -7.13
N LEU A 542 3.57 -45.06 -7.97
CA LEU A 542 2.48 -44.17 -7.59
C LEU A 542 1.63 -44.76 -6.46
N ALA A 543 1.26 -46.04 -6.53
CA ALA A 543 0.51 -46.71 -5.46
C ALA A 543 1.28 -46.70 -4.14
N LYS A 544 2.60 -46.93 -4.18
CA LYS A 544 3.47 -46.84 -3.01
C LYS A 544 3.51 -45.42 -2.44
N LEU A 545 3.68 -44.40 -3.28
CA LEU A 545 3.73 -43.00 -2.85
C LEU A 545 2.40 -42.51 -2.26
N LYS A 546 1.26 -42.93 -2.82
CA LYS A 546 -0.08 -42.63 -2.27
C LYS A 546 -0.26 -43.21 -0.86
N LEU A 547 0.21 -44.45 -0.65
CA LEU A 547 0.18 -45.11 0.66
C LEU A 547 1.07 -44.37 1.68
N GLU A 548 2.27 -43.96 1.27
CA GLU A 548 3.19 -43.18 2.12
C GLU A 548 2.64 -41.78 2.46
N ALA A 549 1.85 -41.19 1.57
CA ALA A 549 1.16 -39.91 1.77
C ALA A 549 -0.16 -40.01 2.56
N GLY A 550 -0.59 -41.22 2.97
CA GLY A 550 -1.82 -41.43 3.74
C GLY A 550 -3.12 -41.22 2.95
N VAL A 551 -3.09 -41.40 1.63
CA VAL A 551 -4.26 -41.27 0.76
C VAL A 551 -4.98 -42.62 0.68
N ASP A 552 -6.09 -42.79 1.40
CA ASP A 552 -6.93 -44.00 1.33
C ASP A 552 -7.66 -44.10 -0.03
N GLU A 553 -7.66 -45.30 -0.63
CA GLU A 553 -8.29 -45.59 -1.93
C GLU A 553 -9.82 -45.31 -1.96
N GLU A 554 -10.46 -45.09 -0.80
CA GLU A 554 -11.91 -44.81 -0.71
C GLU A 554 -12.31 -43.37 -1.06
N GLN A 555 -11.37 -42.40 -1.11
CA GLN A 555 -11.69 -41.00 -1.47
C GLN A 555 -11.70 -40.74 -2.99
N GLU A 556 -11.01 -41.56 -3.81
CA GLU A 556 -11.00 -41.39 -5.27
C GLU A 556 -12.35 -41.72 -5.95
N ALA A 557 -13.24 -42.45 -5.28
CA ALA A 557 -14.56 -42.75 -5.81
C ALA A 557 -15.58 -41.59 -5.70
N ASN A 558 -15.30 -40.56 -4.90
CA ASN A 558 -16.28 -39.49 -4.59
C ASN A 558 -15.87 -38.06 -4.98
N GLU A 559 -14.63 -37.82 -5.42
CA GLU A 559 -14.13 -36.46 -5.74
C GLU A 559 -13.76 -36.27 -7.22
N VAL A 560 -14.67 -36.60 -8.13
CA VAL A 560 -14.57 -36.20 -9.56
C VAL A 560 -14.90 -34.70 -9.76
N SER A 561 -15.03 -33.91 -8.69
CA SER A 561 -15.46 -32.51 -8.76
C SER A 561 -14.91 -31.66 -7.61
N GLU A 562 -13.60 -31.37 -7.60
CA GLU A 562 -13.02 -30.05 -7.25
C GLU A 562 -11.48 -30.15 -7.09
N PRO A 563 -10.66 -29.48 -7.92
CA PRO A 563 -9.21 -29.68 -7.95
C PRO A 563 -8.38 -28.83 -6.96
N SER A 564 -8.98 -27.99 -6.10
CA SER A 564 -8.21 -27.04 -5.29
C SER A 564 -7.77 -27.55 -3.91
N LYS A 565 -8.58 -28.36 -3.23
CA LYS A 565 -8.33 -28.75 -1.82
C LYS A 565 -7.26 -29.83 -1.62
N THR A 566 -7.15 -30.78 -2.54
CA THR A 566 -6.12 -31.84 -2.52
C THR A 566 -4.71 -31.29 -2.81
N SER A 567 -4.61 -30.21 -3.59
CA SER A 567 -3.34 -29.54 -3.87
C SER A 567 -2.72 -28.88 -2.64
N GLU A 568 -3.53 -28.28 -1.76
CA GLU A 568 -3.05 -27.56 -0.57
C GLU A 568 -2.68 -28.50 0.58
N LEU A 569 -3.46 -29.56 0.81
CA LEU A 569 -3.19 -30.56 1.85
C LEU A 569 -1.90 -31.37 1.58
N MET A 570 -1.61 -31.70 0.32
CA MET A 570 -0.39 -32.47 -0.03
C MET A 570 0.89 -31.63 -0.04
N THR A 571 0.80 -30.32 -0.31
CA THR A 571 1.99 -29.45 -0.30
C THR A 571 2.55 -29.31 1.12
N ASN A 572 1.69 -29.29 2.14
CA ASN A 572 2.10 -29.21 3.55
C ASN A 572 2.66 -30.53 4.11
N ALA A 573 2.22 -31.69 3.61
CA ALA A 573 2.69 -32.99 4.08
C ALA A 573 4.09 -33.38 3.54
N LEU A 574 4.44 -32.96 2.32
CA LEU A 574 5.76 -33.25 1.73
C LEU A 574 6.87 -32.30 2.20
N LEU A 575 6.51 -31.11 2.73
CA LEU A 575 7.47 -30.13 3.27
C LEU A 575 7.83 -30.38 4.75
N GLN A 576 7.12 -31.26 5.45
CA GLN A 576 7.38 -31.59 6.86
C GLN A 576 7.76 -33.07 7.03
N THR A 577 9.04 -33.42 6.81
CA THR A 577 9.71 -34.49 7.59
C THR A 577 11.23 -34.24 7.68
N PRO A 578 11.91 -34.66 8.77
CA PRO A 578 12.97 -33.90 9.40
C PRO A 578 14.39 -34.31 8.99
N GLY A 579 15.26 -33.31 8.80
CA GLY A 579 16.71 -33.46 8.88
C GLY A 579 17.16 -33.70 10.32
N ARG A 580 17.02 -34.93 10.81
CA ARG A 580 17.82 -35.46 11.93
C ARG A 580 18.58 -36.66 11.42
N SER A 581 19.90 -36.58 11.41
CA SER A 581 20.76 -37.77 11.42
C SER A 581 21.93 -37.55 12.38
N ALA A 582 22.34 -38.68 12.95
CA ALA A 582 23.17 -38.86 14.15
C ALA A 582 24.56 -38.22 14.12
#